data_AF-A0A1X7SUL8-F1
#
_entry.id   AF-A0A1X7SUL8-F1
#
_cell.length_a   1.000
_cell.length_b   1.000
_cell.length_c   1.000
_cell.angle_alpha   90.00
_cell.angle_beta   90.00
_cell.angle_gamma   90.00
#
_symmetry.space_group_name_H-M   'P 1'
#
loop_
_entity.id
_entity.type
_entity.pdbx_description
1 polymer ?
#
loop_
_entity_poly.entity_id
_entity_poly.type
_entity_poly.pdbx_seq_one_letter_code
_entity_poly.pdbx_strand_id
1 'polypeptide(L)'
;MAMATPEDISLGILSGRTLSESRNDFTNLMTVLITLDIKDLNKVIALLERHNYSKGSYNRLSQHLNLPHNTLEEIKKDHKEAHSRFTECLASWLRKPDGVDNPTIDTLIAALRGIGENAVADGIDGERQSISTPVPMSSAD
;
A
#
# COMPACT_ATOMS: atom_id res chain seq x y z
N MET A 1 -20.59 -31.02 53.23
CA MET A 1 -20.45 -31.72 51.93
C MET A 1 -21.39 -31.02 50.97
N ALA A 2 -20.89 -30.00 50.27
CA ALA A 2 -21.69 -29.16 49.38
C ALA A 2 -21.57 -29.71 47.95
N MET A 3 -22.71 -29.98 47.33
CA MET A 3 -22.86 -30.49 45.96
C MET A 3 -22.64 -29.33 44.98
N ALA A 4 -21.69 -29.47 44.06
CA ALA A 4 -21.48 -28.55 42.96
C ALA A 4 -22.55 -28.77 41.88
N THR A 5 -23.09 -27.68 41.33
CA THR A 5 -24.14 -27.66 40.28
C THR A 5 -23.54 -27.92 38.89
N PRO A 6 -24.28 -28.56 37.97
CA PRO A 6 -23.78 -29.01 36.65
C PRO A 6 -23.81 -27.92 35.56
N GLU A 7 -23.46 -26.67 35.88
CA GLU A 7 -23.36 -25.59 34.87
C GLU A 7 -21.92 -25.18 34.55
N ASP A 8 -20.92 -25.90 35.08
CA ASP A 8 -19.49 -25.53 34.97
C ASP A 8 -18.71 -26.25 33.87
N ILE A 9 -19.37 -26.97 32.94
CA ILE A 9 -18.68 -27.81 31.95
C ILE A 9 -19.21 -27.56 30.53
N SER A 10 -18.96 -26.37 29.99
CA SER A 10 -18.75 -26.16 28.53
C SER A 10 -18.35 -24.72 28.19
N LEU A 11 -17.24 -24.23 28.73
CA LEU A 11 -16.41 -23.22 28.03
C LEU A 11 -14.91 -23.51 28.21
N GLY A 12 -14.57 -24.78 28.41
CA GLY A 12 -13.21 -25.29 28.25
C GLY A 12 -13.01 -25.75 26.81
N ILE A 13 -11.99 -25.19 26.16
CA ILE A 13 -11.45 -25.53 24.83
C ILE A 13 -12.01 -24.73 23.64
N LEU A 14 -11.60 -23.45 23.55
CA LEU A 14 -10.66 -23.09 22.48
C LEU A 14 -9.72 -21.96 22.95
N SER A 15 -8.61 -22.40 23.54
CA SER A 15 -7.25 -21.89 23.31
C SER A 15 -7.00 -20.36 23.35
N GLY A 16 -6.74 -19.83 24.54
CA GLY A 16 -5.35 -19.64 24.97
C GLY A 16 -4.34 -18.98 24.02
N ARG A 17 -4.72 -17.97 23.22
CA ARG A 17 -3.77 -16.97 22.73
C ARG A 17 -4.08 -15.62 23.35
N THR A 18 -3.08 -15.07 24.03
CA THR A 18 -3.13 -13.76 24.68
C THR A 18 -3.42 -12.67 23.64
N LEU A 19 -4.22 -11.66 23.99
CA LEU A 19 -4.56 -10.54 23.09
C LEU A 19 -3.33 -9.85 22.44
N SER A 20 -2.15 -10.03 23.02
CA SER A 20 -0.86 -9.57 22.50
C SER A 20 -0.38 -10.28 21.22
N GLU A 21 -0.77 -11.53 20.93
CA GLU A 21 -0.47 -12.20 19.65
C GLU A 21 -1.42 -11.74 18.54
N SER A 22 -2.73 -11.66 18.81
CA SER A 22 -3.74 -11.22 17.81
C SER A 22 -3.62 -9.74 17.43
N ARG A 23 -3.19 -8.87 18.35
CA ARG A 23 -2.83 -7.48 18.01
C ARG A 23 -1.60 -7.42 17.11
N ASN A 24 -0.62 -8.32 17.26
CA ASN A 24 0.53 -8.43 16.35
C ASN A 24 0.18 -9.04 14.99
N ASP A 25 -0.80 -9.95 14.89
CA ASP A 25 -1.30 -10.52 13.63
C ASP A 25 -2.15 -9.51 12.82
N PHE A 26 -2.96 -8.66 13.46
CA PHE A 26 -3.70 -7.56 12.80
C PHE A 26 -2.78 -6.38 12.45
N THR A 27 -1.79 -6.08 13.29
CA THR A 27 -0.76 -5.09 12.96
C THR A 27 0.22 -5.60 11.92
N ASN A 28 0.60 -6.89 11.82
CA ASN A 28 1.39 -7.45 10.69
C ASN A 28 0.57 -7.51 9.38
N LEU A 29 -0.73 -7.84 9.44
CA LEU A 29 -1.62 -7.82 8.27
C LEU A 29 -1.79 -6.39 7.70
N MET A 30 -1.89 -5.39 8.58
CA MET A 30 -1.91 -3.97 8.23
C MET A 30 -0.51 -3.34 8.03
N THR A 31 0.56 -3.99 8.50
CA THR A 31 1.97 -3.61 8.21
C THR A 31 2.31 -3.86 6.75
N VAL A 32 1.54 -4.74 6.10
CA VAL A 32 1.57 -5.09 4.67
C VAL A 32 0.59 -4.22 3.85
N LEU A 33 0.06 -3.11 4.42
CA LEU A 33 -0.71 -2.09 3.72
C LEU A 33 0.17 -0.88 3.33
N ILE A 34 0.94 -0.84 2.26
CA ILE A 34 1.22 -1.77 1.17
C ILE A 34 2.67 -1.48 0.86
N THR A 35 3.58 -2.14 1.55
CA THR A 35 5.02 -2.05 1.37
C THR A 35 5.34 -2.43 -0.08
N LEU A 36 5.74 -1.47 -0.91
CA LEU A 36 6.05 -1.74 -2.31
C LEU A 36 7.53 -2.10 -2.42
N ASP A 37 7.83 -3.09 -3.26
CA ASP A 37 9.20 -3.44 -3.63
C ASP A 37 9.44 -3.14 -5.11
N ILE A 38 10.69 -3.16 -5.56
CA ILE A 38 11.03 -3.02 -6.98
C ILE A 38 10.28 -4.04 -7.86
N LYS A 39 9.95 -5.22 -7.31
CA LYS A 39 9.14 -6.25 -7.99
C LYS A 39 7.70 -5.80 -8.29
N ASP A 40 7.17 -4.85 -7.53
CA ASP A 40 5.83 -4.31 -7.69
C ASP A 40 5.77 -3.16 -8.69
N LEU A 41 6.89 -2.75 -9.29
CA LEU A 41 6.98 -1.66 -10.28
C LEU A 41 5.92 -1.78 -11.38
N ASN A 42 5.82 -2.95 -12.02
CA ASN A 42 4.83 -3.17 -13.08
C ASN A 42 3.39 -3.06 -12.58
N LYS A 43 3.12 -3.48 -11.34
CA LYS A 43 1.79 -3.37 -10.73
C LYS A 43 1.44 -1.91 -10.47
N VAL A 44 2.38 -1.13 -9.92
CA VAL A 44 2.21 0.30 -9.65
C VAL A 44 1.96 1.06 -10.97
N ILE A 45 2.72 0.76 -12.03
CA ILE A 45 2.52 1.37 -13.35
C ILE A 45 1.12 1.02 -13.89
N ALA A 46 0.74 -0.26 -13.90
CA ALA A 46 -0.56 -0.70 -14.41
C ALA A 46 -1.72 -0.08 -13.63
N LEU A 47 -1.57 0.09 -12.32
CA LEU A 47 -2.55 0.72 -11.45
C LEU A 47 -2.69 2.22 -11.76
N LEU A 48 -1.59 2.95 -11.95
CA LEU A 48 -1.63 4.34 -12.40
C LEU A 48 -2.26 4.48 -13.80
N GLU A 49 -1.95 3.57 -14.73
CA GLU A 49 -2.54 3.57 -16.07
C GLU A 49 -4.04 3.25 -16.05
N ARG A 50 -4.48 2.30 -15.21
CA ARG A 50 -5.90 1.97 -15.02
C ARG A 50 -6.71 3.18 -14.56
N HIS A 51 -6.12 4.04 -13.73
CA HIS A 51 -6.74 5.27 -13.25
C HIS A 51 -6.48 6.48 -14.16
N ASN A 52 -5.98 6.27 -15.38
CA ASN A 52 -5.72 7.32 -16.39
C ASN A 52 -4.72 8.39 -15.93
N TYR A 53 -3.75 8.03 -15.09
CA TYR A 53 -2.71 8.96 -14.66
C TYR A 53 -1.88 9.47 -15.84
N SER A 54 -1.73 10.80 -15.94
CA SER A 54 -0.94 11.41 -16.99
C SER A 54 0.57 11.30 -16.71
N LYS A 55 1.28 10.53 -17.54
CA LYS A 55 2.74 10.37 -17.50
C LYS A 55 3.50 11.70 -17.66
N GLY A 56 2.87 12.74 -18.20
CA GLY A 56 3.45 14.08 -18.31
C GLY A 56 3.73 14.76 -16.96
N SER A 57 3.01 14.35 -15.90
CA SER A 57 3.15 14.89 -14.55
C SER A 57 4.24 14.20 -13.71
N TYR A 58 5.05 13.31 -14.30
CA TYR A 58 6.06 12.53 -13.55
C TYR A 58 7.04 13.39 -12.76
N ASN A 59 7.41 14.58 -13.25
CA ASN A 59 8.35 15.47 -12.57
C ASN A 59 7.78 16.07 -11.28
N ARG A 60 6.45 16.24 -11.21
CA ARG A 60 5.79 16.66 -9.97
C ARG A 60 5.66 15.47 -9.02
N LEU A 61 5.27 14.31 -9.54
CA LEU A 61 5.17 13.09 -8.74
C LEU A 61 6.50 12.72 -8.10
N SER A 62 7.61 12.78 -8.86
CA SER A 62 8.94 12.44 -8.38
C SER A 62 9.41 13.33 -7.21
N GLN A 63 9.06 14.61 -7.24
CA GLN A 63 9.33 15.55 -6.16
C GLN A 63 8.53 15.20 -4.90
N HIS A 64 7.26 14.86 -5.05
CA HIS A 64 6.39 14.47 -3.93
C HIS A 64 6.69 13.07 -3.38
N LEU A 65 7.32 12.20 -4.16
CA LEU A 65 7.88 10.92 -3.71
C LEU A 65 9.24 11.08 -3.01
N ASN A 66 9.69 12.33 -2.80
CA ASN A 66 10.91 12.70 -2.08
C ASN A 66 12.18 12.07 -2.68
N LEU A 67 12.21 11.89 -4.00
CA LEU A 67 13.40 11.40 -4.69
C LEU A 67 14.53 12.43 -4.60
N PRO A 68 15.77 12.00 -4.31
CA PRO A 68 16.90 12.92 -4.27
C PRO A 68 17.11 13.57 -5.64
N HIS A 69 17.40 14.87 -5.62
CA HIS A 69 17.55 15.67 -6.83
C HIS A 69 18.58 15.08 -7.81
N ASN A 70 19.66 14.49 -7.30
CA ASN A 70 20.69 13.84 -8.12
C ASN A 70 20.10 12.70 -8.96
N THR A 71 19.31 11.81 -8.35
CA THR A 71 18.64 10.71 -9.06
C THR A 71 17.66 11.24 -10.11
N LEU A 72 16.95 12.32 -9.82
CA LEU A 72 16.03 12.93 -10.78
C LEU A 72 16.77 13.52 -12.00
N GLU A 73 17.92 14.17 -11.79
CA GLU A 73 18.75 14.72 -12.85
C GLU A 73 19.40 13.62 -13.71
N GLU A 74 19.82 12.51 -13.09
CA GLU A 74 20.30 11.32 -13.79
C GLU A 74 19.22 10.74 -14.69
N ILE A 75 18.00 10.54 -14.18
CA ILE A 75 16.86 10.03 -14.96
C ILE A 75 16.52 10.96 -16.14
N LYS A 76 16.56 12.28 -15.93
CA LYS A 76 16.33 13.26 -17.01
C LYS A 76 17.40 13.19 -18.09
N LYS A 77 18.67 13.00 -17.71
CA LYS A 77 19.80 12.96 -18.64
C LYS A 77 19.85 11.66 -19.44
N ASP A 78 19.52 10.54 -18.80
CA ASP A 78 19.66 9.21 -19.39
C ASP A 78 18.52 8.85 -20.36
N HIS A 79 17.29 9.33 -20.08
CA HIS A 79 16.10 8.95 -20.84
C HIS A 79 15.54 10.13 -21.65
N LYS A 80 15.20 9.91 -22.93
CA LYS A 80 14.54 10.94 -23.79
C LYS A 80 13.01 10.90 -23.74
N GLU A 81 12.44 9.74 -23.46
CA GLU A 81 11.00 9.52 -23.49
C GLU A 81 10.37 9.73 -22.10
N ALA A 82 9.22 10.38 -22.06
CA ALA A 82 8.49 10.60 -20.81
C ALA A 82 8.09 9.27 -20.13
N HIS A 83 7.82 8.23 -20.91
CA HIS A 83 7.49 6.91 -20.37
C HIS A 83 8.68 6.27 -19.65
N SER A 84 9.87 6.26 -20.26
CA SER A 84 11.07 5.69 -19.64
C SER A 84 11.49 6.46 -18.39
N ARG A 85 11.37 7.81 -18.41
CA ARG A 85 11.58 8.65 -17.22
C ARG A 85 10.59 8.35 -16.09
N PHE A 86 9.33 8.13 -16.42
CA PHE A 86 8.29 7.77 -15.45
C PHE A 86 8.56 6.39 -14.84
N THR A 87 8.92 5.40 -15.65
CA THR A 87 9.26 4.05 -15.19
C THR A 87 10.50 4.05 -14.29
N GLU A 88 11.58 4.73 -14.67
CA GLU A 88 12.81 4.80 -13.86
C GLU A 88 12.61 5.62 -12.57
N CYS A 89 11.74 6.63 -12.59
CA CYS A 89 11.33 7.37 -11.40
C CYS A 89 10.69 6.44 -10.35
N LEU A 90 9.69 5.65 -10.77
CA LEU A 90 9.06 4.69 -9.89
C LEU A 90 10.02 3.59 -9.46
N ALA A 91 10.87 3.10 -10.37
CA ALA A 91 11.89 2.09 -10.06
C ALA A 91 12.87 2.59 -9.00
N SER A 92 13.31 3.84 -9.12
CA SER A 92 14.22 4.47 -8.16
C SER A 92 13.54 4.65 -6.81
N TRP A 93 12.29 5.10 -6.77
CA TRP A 93 11.53 5.23 -5.53
C TRP A 93 11.36 3.88 -4.82
N LEU A 94 11.04 2.82 -5.58
CA LEU A 94 10.89 1.46 -5.06
C LEU A 94 12.21 0.82 -4.61
N ARG A 95 13.36 1.24 -5.18
CA ARG A 95 14.69 0.79 -4.74
C ARG A 95 15.11 1.33 -3.38
N LYS A 96 14.38 2.29 -2.79
CA LYS A 96 14.71 2.92 -1.51
C LYS A 96 16.15 3.46 -1.50
N PRO A 97 16.48 4.51 -2.28
CA PRO A 97 17.78 5.13 -2.16
C PRO A 97 17.97 5.57 -0.70
N ASP A 98 19.12 5.26 -0.12
CA ASP A 98 19.48 5.52 1.28
C ASP A 98 18.85 6.83 1.81
N GLY A 99 17.86 6.69 2.69
CA GLY A 99 17.15 7.83 3.32
C GLY A 99 15.71 8.09 2.86
N VAL A 100 15.15 7.33 1.92
CA VAL A 100 13.72 7.40 1.58
C VAL A 100 12.91 6.44 2.47
N ASP A 101 11.85 6.96 3.09
CA ASP A 101 10.86 6.16 3.84
C ASP A 101 10.33 5.00 2.99
N ASN A 102 9.89 3.95 3.67
CA ASN A 102 9.47 2.74 2.98
C ASN A 102 8.33 3.08 1.96
N PRO A 103 8.51 2.80 0.65
CA PRO A 103 7.53 3.12 -0.37
C PRO A 103 6.27 2.32 -0.09
N THR A 104 5.16 3.04 0.02
CA THR A 104 3.84 2.47 0.28
C THR A 104 2.79 3.03 -0.67
N ILE A 105 1.68 2.31 -0.84
CA ILE A 105 0.52 2.85 -1.56
C ILE A 105 0.01 4.14 -0.90
N ASP A 106 0.08 4.28 0.43
CA ASP A 106 -0.24 5.54 1.11
C ASP A 106 0.65 6.69 0.65
N THR A 107 1.97 6.48 0.59
CA THR A 107 2.89 7.52 0.09
C THR A 107 2.64 7.86 -1.39
N LEU A 108 2.21 6.88 -2.21
CA LEU A 108 1.79 7.13 -3.59
C LEU A 108 0.50 7.96 -3.64
N ILE A 109 -0.53 7.59 -2.89
CA ILE A 109 -1.81 8.32 -2.79
C ILE A 109 -1.56 9.75 -2.29
N ALA A 110 -0.74 9.91 -1.25
CA ALA A 110 -0.37 11.22 -0.71
C ALA A 110 0.37 12.08 -1.76
N ALA A 111 1.30 11.49 -2.50
CA ALA A 111 2.00 12.17 -3.57
C ALA A 111 1.06 12.61 -4.70
N LEU A 112 0.12 11.75 -5.10
CA LEU A 112 -0.91 12.05 -6.10
C LEU A 112 -1.84 13.19 -5.64
N ARG A 113 -2.31 13.16 -4.40
CA ARG A 113 -3.09 14.27 -3.81
C ARG A 113 -2.29 15.56 -3.76
N GLY A 114 -0.99 15.47 -3.44
CA GLY A 114 -0.07 16.61 -3.40
C GLY A 114 0.10 17.33 -4.73
N ILE A 115 0.02 16.60 -5.85
CA ILE A 115 0.12 17.18 -7.20
C ILE A 115 -1.24 17.55 -7.81
N GLY A 116 -2.35 17.30 -7.09
CA GLY A 116 -3.72 17.60 -7.51
C GLY A 116 -4.43 16.47 -8.27
N GLU A 117 -3.80 15.30 -8.39
CA GLU A 117 -4.37 14.10 -9.05
C GLU A 117 -5.31 13.35 -8.11
N ASN A 118 -6.28 14.07 -7.53
CA ASN A 118 -7.19 13.53 -6.53
C ASN A 118 -8.05 12.38 -7.09
N ALA A 119 -8.53 12.50 -8.33
CA ALA A 119 -9.33 11.44 -8.96
C ALA A 119 -8.55 10.11 -9.09
N VAL A 120 -7.26 10.18 -9.41
CA VAL A 120 -6.37 9.01 -9.46
C VAL A 120 -6.16 8.46 -8.05
N ALA A 121 -5.88 9.34 -7.09
CA ALA A 121 -5.67 8.97 -5.69
C ALA A 121 -6.90 8.29 -5.08
N ASP A 122 -8.10 8.83 -5.29
CA ASP A 122 -9.37 8.27 -4.80
C ASP A 122 -9.70 6.94 -5.48
N GLY A 123 -9.37 6.77 -6.76
CA GLY A 123 -9.51 5.49 -7.46
C GLY A 123 -8.62 4.39 -6.85
N ILE A 124 -7.36 4.71 -6.57
CA ILE A 124 -6.39 3.80 -5.97
C ILE A 124 -6.77 3.46 -4.53
N ASP A 125 -7.19 4.48 -3.76
CA ASP A 125 -7.63 4.31 -2.38
C ASP A 125 -8.90 3.43 -2.30
N GLY A 126 -9.85 3.64 -3.22
CA GLY A 126 -11.03 2.79 -3.36
C GLY A 126 -10.69 1.34 -3.71
N GLU A 127 -9.74 1.10 -4.63
CA GLU A 127 -9.27 -0.25 -4.97
C GLU A 127 -8.58 -0.92 -3.77
N ARG A 128 -7.76 -0.17 -3.02
CA ARG A 128 -7.17 -0.63 -1.75
C ARG A 128 -8.23 -1.02 -0.71
N GLN A 129 -9.26 -0.20 -0.53
CA GLN A 129 -10.33 -0.45 0.45
C GLN A 129 -11.22 -1.63 0.04
N SER A 130 -11.47 -1.82 -1.26
CA SER A 130 -12.22 -2.97 -1.78
C SER A 130 -11.53 -4.30 -1.51
N ILE A 131 -10.19 -4.31 -1.37
CA ILE A 131 -9.42 -5.49 -0.98
C ILE A 131 -9.48 -5.70 0.55
N SER A 132 -9.72 -4.63 1.31
CA SER A 132 -9.78 -4.62 2.79
C SER A 132 -11.16 -4.96 3.37
N THR A 133 -12.24 -4.92 2.57
CA THR A 133 -13.56 -5.40 3.03
C THR A 133 -13.62 -6.92 2.83
N PRO A 134 -13.65 -7.75 3.90
CA PRO A 134 -14.18 -9.09 3.73
C PRO A 134 -15.61 -8.91 3.25
N VAL A 135 -15.91 -9.37 2.03
CA VAL A 135 -17.29 -9.57 1.57
C VAL A 135 -18.03 -10.18 2.76
N PRO A 136 -19.02 -9.51 3.37
CA PRO A 136 -20.01 -10.27 4.10
C PRO A 136 -20.59 -11.18 3.04
N MET A 137 -20.32 -12.49 3.14
CA MET A 137 -21.10 -13.50 2.45
C MET A 137 -22.55 -13.18 2.80
N SER A 138 -23.18 -12.40 1.92
CA SER A 138 -24.55 -11.99 2.05
C SER A 138 -25.33 -13.28 1.97
N SER A 139 -26.08 -13.53 3.04
CA SER A 139 -26.82 -14.74 3.33
C SER A 139 -27.49 -15.35 2.11
N ALA A 140 -27.45 -16.68 2.11
CA ALA A 140 -28.33 -17.54 1.34
C ALA A 140 -29.76 -17.01 1.31
N ASP A 141 -30.32 -16.93 0.11
CA ASP A 141 -31.75 -17.13 -0.13
C ASP A 141 -31.92 -18.51 -0.77
#